data_AF-A0A964QK17-F1
#
_entry.id   AF-A0A964QK17-F1
#
_cell.length_a   1.000
_cell.length_b   1.000
_cell.length_c   1.000
_cell.angle_alpha   90.00
_cell.angle_beta   90.00
_cell.angle_gamma   90.00
#
_symmetry.space_group_name_H-M   'P 1'
#
loop_
_entity.id
_entity.type
_entity.pdbx_description
1 polymer ?
#
loop_
_entity_poly.entity_id
_entity_poly.type
_entity_poly.pdbx_seq_one_letter_code
_entity_poly.pdbx_strand_id
1 'polypeptide(L)' 'MVTPFTTQVSQVLDHLVGTGRVDPQRIAAYSTSRGGFMAAHTMAADARIRAAAHWINTRL' A
#
# COMPACT_ATOMS: atom_id res chain seq x y z
N MET A 1 -6.26 -14.04 4.78
CA MET A 1 -6.48 -12.64 5.23
C MET A 1 -5.52 -11.66 4.56
N VAL A 2 -4.21 -11.93 4.53
CA VAL A 2 -3.21 -11.07 3.85
C VAL A 2 -3.42 -11.04 2.33
N THR A 3 -3.36 -12.20 1.66
CA THR A 3 -3.43 -12.28 0.19
C THR A 3 -4.71 -11.66 -0.40
N PRO A 4 -5.92 -11.95 0.10
CA PRO A 4 -7.13 -11.30 -0.42
C PRO A 4 -7.08 -9.77 -0.30
N PHE A 5 -6.52 -9.25 0.80
CA PHE A 5 -6.37 -7.80 1.00
C PHE A 5 -5.36 -7.21 0.01
N THR A 6 -4.18 -7.81 -0.15
CA THR A 6 -3.16 -7.29 -1.08
C THR A 6 -3.65 -7.33 -2.53
N THR A 7 -4.38 -8.39 -2.93
CA THR A 7 -5.03 -8.47 -4.25
C THR A 7 -6.02 -7.32 -4.46
N GLN A 8 -6.87 -7.02 -3.47
CA GLN A 8 -7.82 -5.91 -3.56
C GLN A 8 -7.12 -4.56 -3.69
N VAL A 9 -6.00 -4.34 -2.98
CA VAL A 9 -5.22 -3.11 -3.13
C VAL A 9 -4.68 -2.98 -4.55
N SER A 10 -4.11 -4.04 -5.13
CA SER A 10 -3.64 -4.01 -6.52
C SER A 10 -4.76 -3.70 -7.52
N GLN A 11 -5.96 -4.23 -7.32
CA GLN A 11 -7.13 -3.91 -8.16
C GLN A 11 -7.55 -2.43 -8.08
N VAL A 12 -7.50 -1.85 -6.88
CA VAL A 12 -7.75 -0.41 -6.70
C VAL A 12 -6.69 0.42 -7.43
N LEU A 13 -5.41 0.03 -7.32
CA LEU A 13 -4.33 0.70 -8.04
C LEU A 13 -4.48 0.58 -9.56
N ASP A 14 -4.87 -0.59 -10.07
CA ASP A 14 -5.15 -0.81 -11.49
C ASP A 14 -6.24 0.14 -12.00
N HIS A 15 -7.33 0.27 -11.23
CA HIS A 15 -8.40 1.20 -11.55
C HIS A 15 -7.90 2.65 -11.58
N LEU A 16 -7.20 3.10 -10.54
CA LEU A 16 -6.72 4.48 -10.43
C LEU A 16 -5.72 4.85 -11.55
N VAL A 17 -4.78 3.95 -11.85
CA VAL A 17 -3.84 4.09 -12.96
C VAL A 17 -4.59 4.11 -14.30
N GLY A 18 -5.56 3.22 -14.49
CA GLY A 18 -6.39 3.19 -15.69
C GLY A 18 -7.21 4.47 -15.92
N THR A 19 -7.57 5.18 -14.85
CA THR A 19 -8.22 6.51 -14.97
C THR A 19 -7.26 7.68 -15.22
N GLY A 20 -5.94 7.44 -15.28
CA GLY A 20 -4.93 8.49 -15.47
C GLY A 20 -4.72 9.41 -14.26
N ARG A 21 -5.25 9.06 -13.08
CA ARG A 21 -5.17 9.89 -11.86
C ARG A 21 -3.94 9.61 -11.00
N VAL A 22 -3.22 8.52 -11.26
CA VAL A 22 -2.07 8.05 -10.47
C VAL A 22 -0.94 7.69 -11.41
N ASP A 23 0.26 8.19 -11.12
CA ASP A 23 1.49 7.75 -11.75
C ASP A 23 1.89 6.38 -11.18
N PRO A 24 1.88 5.29 -11.98
CA PRO A 24 2.20 3.95 -11.50
C PRO A 24 3.65 3.82 -10.97
N GLN A 25 4.53 4.78 -11.27
CA GLN A 25 5.91 4.79 -10.77
C GLN A 25 6.06 5.56 -9.46
N ARG A 26 5.02 6.25 -8.98
CA ARG A 26 5.06 7.13 -7.79
C ARG A 26 3.95 6.81 -6.80
N ILE A 27 3.91 5.56 -6.33
CA ILE A 27 2.94 5.11 -5.32
C ILE A 27 3.68 4.83 -4.00
N ALA A 28 3.14 5.37 -2.91
CA ALA A 28 3.60 5.13 -1.55
C ALA A 28 2.43 4.68 -0.66
N ALA A 29 2.72 3.78 0.30
CA ALA A 29 1.74 3.34 1.29
C ALA A 29 1.94 4.09 2.61
N TYR A 30 0.84 4.53 3.23
CA TYR A 30 0.85 5.09 4.58
C TYR A 30 -0.13 4.33 5.48
N SER A 31 0.25 4.09 6.73
CA SER A 31 -0.62 3.35 7.64
C SER A 31 -0.33 3.54 9.13
N THR A 32 -1.23 3.02 9.97
CA THR A 32 -1.15 3.02 11.44
C THR A 32 -1.55 1.65 12.00
N SER A 33 -1.02 1.24 13.16
CA SER A 33 -1.43 0.01 13.87
C SER A 33 -1.31 -1.25 12.98
N ARG A 34 -2.36 -2.08 12.88
CA ARG A 34 -2.44 -3.25 11.97
C ARG A 34 -2.16 -2.89 10.51
N GLY A 35 -2.43 -1.64 10.12
CA GLY A 35 -2.13 -1.14 8.79
C GLY A 35 -0.64 -1.17 8.46
N GLY A 36 0.26 -1.10 9.44
CA GLY A 36 1.70 -1.25 9.23
C GLY A 36 2.06 -2.64 8.69
N PHE A 37 1.55 -3.67 9.36
CA PHE A 37 1.68 -5.06 8.94
C PHE A 37 1.11 -5.28 7.53
N MET A 38 -0.09 -4.76 7.25
CA MET A 38 -0.71 -4.87 5.92
C MET A 38 0.08 -4.12 4.83
N ALA A 39 0.55 -2.90 5.10
CA ALA A 39 1.27 -2.11 4.11
C ALA A 39 2.62 -2.72 3.73
N ALA A 40 3.35 -3.33 4.68
CA ALA A 40 4.56 -4.09 4.38
C ALA A 40 4.26 -5.29 3.45
N HIS A 41 3.17 -6.02 3.72
CA HIS A 41 2.74 -7.12 2.85
C HIS A 41 2.28 -6.65 1.47
N THR A 42 1.58 -5.52 1.37
CA THR A 42 1.19 -4.95 0.09
C THR A 42 2.41 -4.52 -0.72
N MET A 43 3.41 -3.89 -0.09
CA MET A 43 4.65 -3.50 -0.76
C MET A 43 5.42 -4.71 -1.30
N ALA A 44 5.42 -5.83 -0.57
CA ALA A 44 6.02 -7.08 -1.05
C ALA A 44 5.22 -7.73 -2.19
N ALA A 45 3.90 -7.53 -2.23
CA ALA A 45 3.01 -8.14 -3.23
C ALA A 45 2.91 -7.32 -4.52
N ASP A 46 3.15 -6.00 -4.49
CA ASP A 46 2.97 -5.09 -5.62
C ASP A 46 4.15 -4.13 -5.76
N ALA A 47 5.00 -4.38 -6.76
CA ALA A 47 6.23 -3.63 -7.02
C ALA A 47 6.00 -2.15 -7.40
N ARG A 48 4.76 -1.73 -7.63
CA ARG A 48 4.44 -0.31 -7.86
C ARG A 48 4.56 0.52 -6.59
N ILE A 49 4.42 -0.10 -5.41
CA ILE A 49 4.57 0.59 -4.13
C ILE A 49 6.07 0.73 -3.85
N ARG A 50 6.59 1.96 -3.99
CA ARG A 50 8.03 2.26 -3.90
C ARG A 50 8.49 2.59 -2.49
N ALA A 51 7.57 2.98 -1.62
CA ALA A 51 7.85 3.40 -0.26
C ALA A 51 6.67 3.09 0.66
N ALA A 52 6.97 2.90 1.93
CA ALA A 52 5.98 2.76 2.99
C ALA A 52 6.37 3.60 4.21
N ALA A 53 5.40 4.29 4.79
CA ALA A 53 5.55 5.02 6.05
C ALA A 53 4.48 4.56 7.03
N HIS A 54 4.89 4.31 8.28
CA HIS A 54 4.00 3.81 9.32
C HIS A 54 4.07 4.71 10.53
N TRP A 55 2.93 5.22 10.97
CA TRP A 55 2.87 5.92 12.23
C TRP A 55 2.66 4.94 13.37
N ILE A 56 3.56 5.03 14.35
CA ILE A 56 3.52 4.30 15.62
C ILE A 56 3.53 5.37 16.72
N ASN A 57 2.57 5.30 17.64
CA ASN A 57 2.57 6.18 18.81
C ASN A 57 3.61 5.68 19.83
N THR A 58 4.88 6.02 19.62
CA THR A 58 5.92 5.84 20.62
C THR A 58 6.05 7.13 21.42
N ARG A 59 5.26 7.26 22.50
CA ARG A 59 5.70 8.08 23.64
C ARG A 59 6.80 7.29 24.34
N LEU A 60 8.03 7.48 23.89
CA LEU A 60 9.26 7.15 24.62
C LEU A 60 9.82 8.46 25.17
#